data_AF-A0A4Y2JNN9-F1
#
_entry.id   AF-A0A4Y2JNN9-F1
#
_cell.length_a   1.000
_cell.length_b   1.000
_cell.length_c   1.000
_cell.angle_alpha   90.00
_cell.angle_beta   90.00
_cell.angle_gamma   90.00
#
_symmetry.space_group_name_H-M   'P 1'
#
loop_
_entity.id
_entity.type
_entity.pdbx_description
1 polymer ?
#
loop_
_entity_poly.entity_id
_entity_poly.type
_entity_poly.pdbx_seq_one_letter_code
_entity_poly.pdbx_strand_id
1 'polypeptide(L)'
;MLAKYLFVLNSCCSKTSVEDIYTDCSHLEDETGCVFCVIQNNFQIHQWTPKLSPHNTVFQTETLAIKEAINWANSKGIPTSIWSVSESALRAISSFKSSNSLIQETQQTYPSMQLYWIKAHVGFLGNEAADNLAKQATKEGTHLHLLAPKCHLKKMLRNLSLNKWQQDWDSGDTGRAILIYSLKSL
;
A
#
# COMPACT_ATOMS: atom_id res chain seq x y z
N MET A 1 12.46 18.90 -12.65
CA MET A 1 13.54 18.25 -11.87
C MET A 1 13.08 16.82 -11.61
N LEU A 2 13.58 15.86 -12.41
CA LEU A 2 13.04 14.51 -12.54
C LEU A 2 13.55 13.58 -11.41
N ALA A 3 12.71 12.63 -11.04
CA ALA A 3 12.79 11.75 -9.89
C ALA A 3 14.15 11.03 -9.73
N LYS A 4 14.72 11.05 -8.53
CA LYS A 4 15.86 10.20 -8.13
C LYS A 4 15.32 8.88 -7.55
N TYR A 5 14.87 7.98 -8.41
CA TYR A 5 14.88 6.56 -8.09
C TYR A 5 15.55 5.83 -9.25
N LEU A 6 16.46 4.91 -8.95
CA LEU A 6 17.23 4.20 -9.98
C LEU A 6 16.47 2.92 -10.37
N PHE A 7 16.34 2.69 -11.69
CA PHE A 7 15.93 1.39 -12.21
C PHE A 7 17.15 0.47 -12.19
N VAL A 8 17.13 -0.55 -11.35
CA VAL A 8 18.19 -1.57 -11.33
C VAL A 8 17.67 -2.81 -12.03
N LEU A 9 18.06 -2.98 -13.30
CA LEU A 9 17.67 -4.14 -14.09
C LEU A 9 18.73 -5.23 -14.15
N ASN A 10 20.01 -4.95 -13.85
CA ASN A 10 21.11 -5.93 -13.83
C ASN A 10 22.41 -5.26 -13.35
N SER A 11 22.59 -5.05 -12.04
CA SER A 11 23.91 -4.67 -11.53
C SER A 11 24.24 -5.43 -10.27
N CYS A 12 25.31 -6.22 -10.31
CA CYS A 12 26.03 -6.63 -9.11
C CYS A 12 26.45 -5.36 -8.35
N CYS A 13 25.71 -5.02 -7.29
CA CYS A 13 26.10 -3.96 -6.38
C CYS A 13 27.40 -4.39 -5.68
N SER A 14 28.47 -3.63 -5.88
CA SER A 14 29.77 -3.88 -5.26
C SER A 14 29.65 -3.75 -3.73
N LYS A 15 29.92 -4.86 -3.03
CA LYS A 15 29.81 -5.01 -1.57
C LYS A 15 30.73 -4.05 -0.81
N THR A 16 30.19 -2.92 -0.36
CA THR A 16 30.43 -2.45 1.00
C THR A 16 29.28 -2.96 1.88
N SER A 17 29.47 -3.05 3.19
CA SER A 17 28.50 -3.56 4.17
C SER A 17 27.28 -2.64 4.30
N VAL A 18 26.50 -2.52 3.23
CA VAL A 18 25.29 -1.71 3.13
C VAL A 18 24.13 -2.61 3.50
N GLU A 19 23.35 -2.18 4.49
CA GLU A 19 22.07 -2.80 4.79
C GLU A 19 21.10 -2.46 3.65
N ASP A 20 20.39 -3.46 3.15
CA ASP A 20 19.34 -3.28 2.15
C ASP A 20 17.98 -3.50 2.82
N ILE A 21 17.07 -2.55 2.66
CA ILE A 21 15.70 -2.69 3.12
C ILE A 21 14.82 -3.03 1.93
N TYR A 22 14.00 -4.06 2.06
CA TYR A 22 13.03 -4.45 1.05
C TYR A 22 11.63 -4.21 1.59
N THR A 23 10.76 -3.63 0.77
CA THR A 23 9.36 -3.39 1.12
C THR A 23 8.44 -4.13 0.18
N ASP A 24 7.34 -4.65 0.73
CA ASP A 24 6.30 -5.30 -0.06
C ASP A 24 4.95 -5.22 0.66
N CYS A 25 3.88 -5.60 -0.02
CA CYS A 25 2.57 -5.76 0.56
C CYS A 25 1.80 -6.93 -0.05
N SER A 26 0.80 -7.41 0.69
CA SER A 26 -0.08 -8.46 0.23
C SER A 26 -1.52 -8.08 0.53
N HIS A 27 -2.40 -8.40 -0.41
CA HIS A 27 -3.83 -8.26 -0.29
C HIS A 27 -4.47 -9.57 -0.76
N LEU A 28 -4.92 -10.40 0.19
CA LEU A 28 -5.38 -11.76 -0.05
C LEU A 28 -6.61 -12.03 0.81
N GLU A 29 -7.70 -12.53 0.20
CA GLU A 29 -8.91 -12.98 0.93
C GLU A 29 -9.46 -11.93 1.92
N ASP A 30 -9.62 -10.69 1.46
CA ASP A 30 -10.01 -9.53 2.28
C ASP A 30 -9.03 -9.19 3.42
N GLU A 31 -7.86 -9.80 3.47
CA GLU A 31 -6.82 -9.45 4.44
C GLU A 31 -5.72 -8.64 3.79
N THR A 32 -5.22 -7.64 4.50
CA THR A 32 -4.19 -6.73 3.97
C THR A 32 -3.01 -6.69 4.93
N GLY A 33 -1.80 -6.87 4.40
CA GLY A 33 -0.56 -6.80 5.15
C GLY A 33 0.48 -6.00 4.37
N CYS A 34 1.38 -5.34 5.08
CA CYS A 34 2.57 -4.79 4.46
C CYS A 34 3.80 -5.12 5.29
N VAL A 35 4.97 -4.90 4.70
CA VAL A 35 6.23 -5.26 5.35
C VAL A 35 7.36 -4.34 4.91
N PHE A 36 8.30 -4.14 5.82
CA PHE A 36 9.69 -3.99 5.42
C PHE A 36 10.57 -5.01 6.15
N CYS A 37 11.62 -5.48 5.49
CA CYS A 37 12.63 -6.33 6.09
C CYS A 37 14.02 -5.80 5.76
N VAL A 38 14.98 -6.07 6.64
CA VAL A 38 16.36 -5.60 6.52
C VAL A 38 17.25 -6.80 6.28
N ILE A 39 17.99 -6.76 5.18
CA ILE A 39 18.92 -7.79 4.77
C ILE A 39 20.34 -7.27 4.92
N GLN A 40 21.17 -8.01 5.64
CA GLN A 40 22.60 -7.75 5.77
C GLN A 40 23.35 -9.06 5.52
N ASN A 41 24.33 -9.05 4.62
CA ASN A 41 25.12 -10.24 4.25
C ASN A 41 24.25 -11.46 3.86
N ASN A 42 23.15 -11.22 3.13
CA ASN A 42 22.14 -12.24 2.74
C ASN A 42 21.33 -12.86 3.90
N PHE A 43 21.41 -12.28 5.10
CA PHE A 43 20.58 -12.69 6.23
C PHE A 43 19.57 -11.61 6.59
N GLN A 44 18.34 -12.02 6.89
CA GLN A 44 17.33 -11.13 7.44
C GLN A 44 17.64 -10.84 8.91
N ILE A 45 17.92 -9.58 9.24
CA ILE A 45 18.28 -9.14 10.59
C ILE A 45 17.14 -8.40 11.31
N HIS A 46 16.15 -7.92 10.56
CA HIS A 46 15.01 -7.22 11.10
C HIS A 46 13.80 -7.32 10.17
N GLN A 47 12.60 -7.24 10.75
CA GLN A 47 11.34 -7.20 10.02
C GLN A 47 10.31 -6.34 10.77
N TRP A 48 9.39 -5.79 10.01
CA TRP A 48 8.20 -5.14 10.49
C TRP A 48 7.02 -5.57 9.61
N THR A 49 6.04 -6.27 10.19
CA THR A 49 4.98 -6.99 9.44
C THR A 49 3.59 -6.66 9.97
N PRO A 50 3.09 -5.43 9.80
CA PRO A 50 1.75 -5.07 10.23
C PRO A 50 0.64 -5.73 9.41
N LYS A 51 -0.47 -6.00 10.09
CA LYS A 51 -1.76 -6.31 9.50
C LYS A 51 -2.62 -5.06 9.44
N LEU A 52 -3.06 -4.69 8.25
CA LEU A 52 -3.88 -3.52 7.97
C LEU A 52 -5.34 -3.91 7.78
N SER A 53 -6.22 -2.91 7.68
CA SER A 53 -7.63 -3.20 7.45
C SER A 53 -7.90 -3.61 6.00
N PRO A 54 -8.88 -4.49 5.74
CA PRO A 54 -9.27 -4.96 4.40
C PRO A 54 -9.51 -3.86 3.38
N HIS A 55 -9.96 -2.70 3.85
CA HIS A 55 -10.34 -1.59 3.01
C HIS A 55 -9.17 -0.69 2.60
N ASN A 56 -7.97 -0.90 3.14
CA ASN A 56 -6.79 -0.15 2.74
C ASN A 56 -6.32 -0.61 1.35
N THR A 57 -5.99 0.33 0.48
CA THR A 57 -5.55 0.01 -0.89
C THR A 57 -4.08 -0.42 -0.92
N VAL A 58 -3.68 -1.27 -1.88
CA VAL A 58 -2.28 -1.61 -2.20
C VAL A 58 -1.37 -0.37 -2.24
N PHE A 59 -1.79 0.71 -2.89
CA PHE A 59 -1.01 1.94 -2.93
C PHE A 59 -0.74 2.55 -1.54
N GLN A 60 -1.74 2.58 -0.66
CA GLN A 60 -1.59 3.06 0.71
C GLN A 60 -0.64 2.16 1.51
N THR A 61 -0.76 0.84 1.34
CA THR A 61 -0.01 -0.15 2.12
C THR A 61 1.46 -0.17 1.74
N GLU A 62 1.77 -0.10 0.44
CA GLU A 62 3.15 0.01 -0.06
C GLU A 62 3.78 1.36 0.34
N THR A 63 3.02 2.45 0.25
CA THR A 63 3.51 3.77 0.69
C THR A 63 3.84 3.75 2.19
N LEU A 64 2.98 3.13 3.01
CA LEU A 64 3.22 3.00 4.44
C LEU A 64 4.47 2.15 4.74
N ALA A 65 4.66 1.03 4.03
CA ALA A 65 5.84 0.21 4.18
C ALA A 65 7.13 0.99 3.86
N ILE A 66 7.13 1.78 2.77
CA ILE A 66 8.27 2.65 2.43
C ILE A 66 8.49 3.73 3.50
N LYS A 67 7.41 4.35 4.01
CA LYS A 67 7.51 5.35 5.08
C LYS A 67 8.18 4.78 6.33
N GLU A 68 7.76 3.60 6.78
CA GLU A 68 8.34 2.99 7.98
C GLU A 68 9.75 2.46 7.74
N ALA A 69 10.07 1.99 6.53
CA ALA A 69 11.45 1.69 6.14
C ALA A 69 12.36 2.92 6.23
N ILE A 70 11.89 4.09 5.74
CA ILE A 70 12.61 5.36 5.85
C ILE A 70 12.79 5.77 7.32
N ASN A 71 11.74 5.69 8.13
CA ASN A 71 11.81 6.00 9.56
C ASN A 71 12.83 5.11 10.29
N TRP A 72 12.80 3.81 10.01
CA TRP A 72 13.74 2.85 10.57
C TRP A 72 15.17 3.19 10.16
N ALA A 73 15.42 3.42 8.86
CA ALA A 73 16.77 3.73 8.38
C ALA A 73 17.29 5.07 8.96
N ASN A 74 16.41 6.07 9.13
CA ASN A 74 16.75 7.34 9.76
C ASN A 74 17.15 7.14 11.22
N SER A 75 16.44 6.25 11.93
CA SER A 75 16.77 5.91 13.33
C SER A 75 18.14 5.22 13.49
N LYS A 76 18.64 4.57 12.43
CA LYS A 76 19.96 3.92 12.44
C LYS A 76 21.10 4.88 12.11
N GLY A 77 20.82 5.93 11.34
CA GLY A 77 21.84 6.90 10.92
C GLY A 77 22.90 6.33 9.96
N ILE A 78 22.62 5.18 9.33
CA ILE A 78 23.51 4.51 8.38
C ILE A 78 22.95 4.66 6.96
N PRO A 79 23.78 4.91 5.94
CA PRO A 79 23.35 4.86 4.54
C PRO A 79 22.73 3.51 4.21
N THR A 80 21.45 3.53 3.85
CA THR A 80 20.65 2.33 3.59
C THR A 80 19.91 2.50 2.26
N SER A 81 19.88 1.44 1.46
CA SER A 81 19.11 1.39 0.22
C SER A 81 17.73 0.81 0.49
N ILE A 82 16.67 1.47 0.00
CA ILE A 82 15.29 0.98 0.14
C ILE A 82 14.79 0.52 -1.22
N TRP A 83 14.43 -0.75 -1.31
CA TRP A 83 13.99 -1.44 -2.51
C TRP A 83 12.49 -1.71 -2.43
N SER A 84 11.73 -1.31 -3.45
CA SER A 84 10.29 -1.56 -3.51
C SER A 84 9.85 -2.01 -4.90
N VAL A 85 8.89 -2.91 -4.96
CA VAL A 85 8.22 -3.32 -6.20
C VAL A 85 7.20 -2.28 -6.70
N SER A 86 6.79 -1.35 -5.82
CA SER A 86 5.79 -0.33 -6.12
C SER A 86 6.34 0.85 -6.88
N GLU A 87 6.33 0.78 -8.20
CA GLU A 87 6.67 1.94 -9.02
C GLU A 87 5.74 3.13 -8.73
N SER A 88 4.46 2.85 -8.47
CA SER A 88 3.46 3.88 -8.19
C SER A 88 3.74 4.65 -6.90
N ALA A 89 4.08 3.97 -5.80
CA ALA A 89 4.41 4.63 -4.54
C ALA A 89 5.74 5.39 -4.64
N LEU A 90 6.76 4.79 -5.27
CA LEU A 90 8.06 5.44 -5.49
C LEU A 90 7.93 6.74 -6.30
N ARG A 91 7.15 6.72 -7.38
CA ARG A 91 6.84 7.90 -8.20
C ARG A 91 6.11 8.98 -7.38
N ALA A 92 5.14 8.58 -6.56
CA ALA A 92 4.38 9.52 -5.75
C ALA A 92 5.25 10.19 -4.68
N ILE A 93 6.10 9.42 -3.98
CA ILE A 93 7.05 9.94 -2.99
C ILE A 93 8.07 10.87 -3.65
N SER A 94 8.57 10.51 -4.84
CA SER A 94 9.55 11.33 -5.58
C SER A 94 8.96 12.55 -6.28
N SER A 95 7.64 12.73 -6.24
CA SER A 95 6.97 13.86 -6.88
C SER A 95 7.16 15.17 -6.10
N PHE A 96 7.04 16.32 -6.76
CA PHE A 96 7.29 17.62 -6.12
C PHE A 96 6.28 17.96 -5.01
N LYS A 97 5.00 17.66 -5.24
CA LYS A 97 3.90 17.89 -4.29
C LYS A 97 2.81 16.85 -4.52
N SER A 98 2.33 16.27 -3.42
CA SER A 98 1.16 15.39 -3.42
C SER A 98 0.05 15.99 -2.55
N SER A 99 -1.21 15.73 -2.88
CA SER A 99 -2.37 16.04 -2.03
C SER A 99 -2.70 14.93 -1.02
N ASN A 100 -1.99 13.80 -1.11
CA ASN A 100 -2.13 12.66 -0.21
C ASN A 100 -1.28 12.90 1.04
N SER A 101 -1.91 12.91 2.22
CA SER A 101 -1.24 13.15 3.50
C SER A 101 -0.13 12.14 3.79
N LEU A 102 -0.35 10.86 3.50
CA LEU A 102 0.66 9.81 3.72
C LEU A 102 1.92 10.06 2.88
N ILE A 103 1.76 10.53 1.64
CA ILE A 103 2.90 10.90 0.78
C ILE A 103 3.62 12.12 1.34
N GLN A 104 2.88 13.15 1.77
CA GLN A 104 3.49 14.36 2.36
C GLN A 104 4.30 14.04 3.62
N GLU A 105 3.75 13.20 4.50
CA GLU A 105 4.46 12.72 5.71
C GLU A 105 5.74 11.96 5.33
N THR A 106 5.67 11.11 4.31
CA THR A 106 6.83 10.34 3.82
C THR A 106 7.90 11.26 3.22
N GLN A 107 7.50 12.29 2.48
CA GLN A 107 8.42 13.26 1.86
C GLN A 107 9.19 14.09 2.89
N GLN A 108 8.59 14.35 4.06
CA GLN A 108 9.25 15.10 5.14
C GLN A 108 10.38 14.30 5.80
N THR A 109 10.31 12.97 5.82
CA THR A 109 11.31 12.09 6.41
C THR A 109 12.36 11.58 5.41
N TYR A 110 12.26 11.97 4.14
CA TYR A 110 13.01 11.40 3.02
C TYR A 110 14.42 12.00 2.67
N PRO A 111 15.01 13.03 3.31
CA PRO A 111 15.97 13.88 2.59
C PRO A 111 17.33 13.27 2.16
N SER A 112 17.70 12.05 2.57
CA SER A 112 19.04 11.49 2.29
C SER A 112 19.09 10.03 1.81
N MET A 113 17.95 9.35 1.60
CA MET A 113 17.95 7.92 1.24
C MET A 113 17.80 7.67 -0.26
N GLN A 114 18.37 6.56 -0.71
CA GLN A 114 18.21 6.10 -2.09
C GLN A 114 17.04 5.11 -2.16
N LEU A 115 16.01 5.50 -2.90
CA LEU A 115 14.91 4.62 -3.25
C LEU A 115 15.17 3.94 -4.59
N TYR A 116 14.95 2.63 -4.63
CA TYR A 116 15.14 1.78 -5.79
C TYR A 116 13.86 1.06 -6.13
N TRP A 117 13.56 1.04 -7.43
CA TRP A 117 12.54 0.14 -7.94
C TRP A 117 13.19 -1.19 -8.28
N ILE A 118 12.57 -2.28 -7.81
CA ILE A 118 12.96 -3.65 -8.16
C ILE A 118 11.77 -4.35 -8.80
N LYS A 119 12.04 -5.20 -9.79
CA LYS A 119 11.00 -6.03 -10.38
C LYS A 119 10.55 -7.10 -9.38
N ALA A 120 9.27 -7.45 -9.40
CA ALA A 120 8.76 -8.57 -8.60
C ALA A 120 9.24 -9.94 -9.16
N HIS A 121 9.40 -10.92 -8.26
CA HIS A 121 9.64 -12.34 -8.59
C HIS A 121 10.84 -12.62 -9.52
N VAL A 122 11.96 -11.93 -9.29
CA VAL A 122 13.21 -12.09 -10.08
C VAL A 122 14.33 -12.84 -9.36
N GLY A 123 14.05 -13.52 -8.24
CA GLY A 123 15.08 -14.34 -7.56
C GLY A 123 15.96 -13.59 -6.56
N PHE A 124 15.68 -12.33 -6.25
CA PHE A 124 16.44 -11.59 -5.25
C PHE A 124 16.00 -11.97 -3.85
N LEU A 125 16.94 -12.47 -3.04
CA LEU A 125 16.68 -12.99 -1.70
C LEU A 125 15.87 -12.02 -0.82
N GLY A 126 16.23 -10.73 -0.80
CA GLY A 126 15.50 -9.75 0.01
C GLY A 126 14.08 -9.47 -0.49
N ASN A 127 13.89 -9.49 -1.82
CA ASN A 127 12.57 -9.32 -2.41
C ASN A 127 11.67 -10.52 -2.15
N GLU A 128 12.20 -11.74 -2.26
CA GLU A 128 11.46 -12.97 -1.95
C GLU A 128 11.14 -13.07 -0.45
N ALA A 129 12.06 -12.63 0.42
CA ALA A 129 11.80 -12.53 1.85
C ALA A 129 10.65 -11.56 2.14
N ALA A 130 10.65 -10.38 1.52
CA ALA A 130 9.56 -9.40 1.68
C ALA A 130 8.21 -9.95 1.16
N ASP A 131 8.15 -10.58 -0.01
CA ASP A 131 6.91 -11.19 -0.54
C ASP A 131 6.34 -12.27 0.39
N ASN A 132 7.22 -13.14 0.93
CA ASN A 132 6.81 -14.16 1.89
C ASN A 132 6.30 -13.56 3.20
N LEU A 133 7.00 -12.56 3.75
CA LEU A 133 6.59 -11.87 4.96
C LEU A 133 5.29 -11.08 4.76
N ALA A 134 5.06 -10.48 3.59
CA ALA A 134 3.82 -9.78 3.29
C ALA A 134 2.62 -10.72 3.34
N LYS A 135 2.75 -11.94 2.81
CA LYS A 135 1.72 -12.99 2.90
C LYS A 135 1.52 -13.50 4.32
N GLN A 136 2.56 -13.55 5.14
CA GLN A 136 2.43 -13.86 6.57
C GLN A 136 1.73 -12.73 7.34
N ALA A 137 2.05 -11.48 7.01
CA ALA A 137 1.48 -10.30 7.67
C ALA A 137 -0.04 -10.21 7.55
N THR A 138 -0.65 -10.72 6.45
CA THR A 138 -2.12 -10.75 6.31
C THR A 138 -2.80 -11.66 7.36
N LYS A 139 -2.08 -12.67 7.88
CA LYS A 139 -2.61 -13.67 8.82
C LYS A 139 -2.17 -13.41 10.25
N GLU A 140 -0.88 -13.17 10.43
CA GLU A 140 -0.20 -13.18 11.73
C GLU A 140 0.37 -11.80 12.10
N GLY A 141 0.21 -10.80 11.23
CA GLY A 141 0.77 -9.46 11.45
C GLY A 141 0.13 -8.72 12.62
N THR A 142 0.91 -7.84 13.23
CA THR A 142 0.41 -6.96 14.31
C THR A 142 -0.58 -5.96 13.73
N HIS A 143 -1.79 -5.90 14.28
CA HIS A 143 -2.80 -4.95 13.81
C HIS A 143 -2.31 -3.50 13.89
N LEU A 144 -2.34 -2.81 12.74
CA LEU A 144 -2.00 -1.42 12.61
C LEU A 144 -3.17 -0.68 11.96
N HIS A 145 -3.60 0.40 12.62
CA HIS A 145 -4.69 1.21 12.10
C HIS A 145 -4.16 2.23 11.09
N LEU A 146 -4.62 2.13 9.84
CA LEU A 146 -4.39 3.09 8.78
C LEU A 146 -5.73 3.66 8.31
N LEU A 147 -5.79 4.97 8.13
CA LEU A 147 -7.02 5.66 7.73
C LEU A 147 -7.59 5.09 6.43
N ALA A 148 -8.91 4.89 6.44
CA ALA A 148 -9.64 4.39 5.28
C ALA A 148 -9.43 5.31 4.06
N PRO A 149 -9.23 4.74 2.86
CA PRO A 149 -9.05 5.54 1.67
C PRO A 149 -10.33 6.28 1.31
N LYS A 150 -10.19 7.47 0.72
CA LYS A 150 -11.32 8.28 0.26
C LYS A 150 -12.26 7.50 -0.68
N CYS A 151 -11.73 6.62 -1.52
CA CYS A 151 -12.54 5.80 -2.43
C CYS A 151 -13.46 4.83 -1.65
N HIS A 152 -12.97 4.21 -0.58
CA HIS A 152 -13.76 3.34 0.28
C HIS A 152 -14.87 4.11 0.98
N LEU A 153 -14.55 5.26 1.58
CA LEU A 153 -15.54 6.13 2.23
C LEU A 153 -16.63 6.59 1.25
N LYS A 154 -16.25 7.01 0.04
CA LYS A 154 -17.20 7.39 -1.02
C LYS A 154 -18.11 6.22 -1.42
N LYS A 155 -17.54 5.01 -1.58
CA LYS A 155 -18.29 3.80 -1.90
C LYS A 155 -19.29 3.47 -0.80
N MET A 156 -18.86 3.53 0.46
CA MET A 156 -19.71 3.29 1.62
C MET A 156 -20.87 4.27 1.68
N LEU A 157 -20.60 5.57 1.56
CA LEU A 157 -21.63 6.61 1.53
C LEU A 157 -22.63 6.41 0.40
N ARG A 158 -22.14 6.12 -0.82
CA ARG A 158 -23.00 5.83 -1.97
C ARG A 158 -23.91 4.63 -1.71
N ASN A 159 -23.37 3.55 -1.15
CA ASN A 159 -24.15 2.36 -0.85
C ASN A 159 -25.21 2.64 0.21
N LEU A 160 -24.90 3.42 1.25
CA LEU A 160 -25.89 3.84 2.24
C LEU A 160 -27.01 4.66 1.62
N SER A 161 -26.69 5.61 0.73
CA SER A 161 -27.69 6.40 0.02
C SER A 161 -28.57 5.53 -0.89
N LEU A 162 -27.98 4.59 -1.63
CA LEU A 162 -28.72 3.67 -2.49
C LEU A 162 -29.63 2.74 -1.69
N ASN A 163 -29.14 2.19 -0.58
CA ASN A 163 -29.94 1.33 0.30
C ASN A 163 -31.12 2.09 0.90
N LYS A 164 -30.91 3.33 1.34
CA LYS A 164 -32.01 4.16 1.85
C LYS A 164 -33.04 4.48 0.77
N TRP A 165 -32.58 4.87 -0.42
CA TRP A 165 -33.47 5.09 -1.56
C TRP A 165 -34.29 3.84 -1.89
N GLN A 166 -33.66 2.66 -1.89
CA GLN A 166 -34.35 1.39 -2.16
C GLN A 166 -35.38 1.07 -1.08
N GLN A 167 -35.07 1.31 0.20
CA GLN A 167 -36.03 1.14 1.30
C GLN A 167 -37.23 2.08 1.18
N ASP A 168 -36.97 3.35 0.86
CA ASP A 168 -38.02 4.35 0.68
C ASP A 168 -38.89 3.99 -0.56
N TRP A 169 -38.29 3.42 -1.62
CA TRP A 169 -39.01 2.90 -2.79
C TRP A 169 -39.87 1.67 -2.46
N ASP A 170 -39.32 0.72 -1.69
CA ASP A 170 -40.00 -0.53 -1.34
C ASP A 170 -41.14 -0.32 -0.32
N SER A 171 -41.08 0.73 0.48
CA SER A 171 -42.09 1.10 1.48
C SER A 171 -43.11 2.14 0.99
N GLY A 172 -42.89 2.77 -0.16
CA GLY A 172 -43.80 3.77 -0.73
C GLY A 172 -44.97 3.16 -1.50
N ASP A 173 -46.22 3.51 -1.14
CA ASP A 173 -47.42 3.11 -1.87
C ASP A 173 -47.63 3.87 -3.21
N THR A 174 -47.04 5.07 -3.33
CA THR A 174 -47.38 6.01 -4.42
C THR A 174 -46.66 5.72 -5.75
N GLY A 175 -45.57 4.96 -5.75
CA GLY A 175 -44.79 4.60 -6.96
C GLY A 175 -45.23 3.29 -7.63
N ARG A 176 -45.87 2.38 -6.88
CA ARG A 176 -46.30 1.06 -7.37
C ARG A 176 -47.56 1.12 -8.24
N ALA A 177 -48.43 2.10 -7.99
CA ALA A 177 -49.68 2.26 -8.73
C ALA A 177 -49.50 2.67 -10.20
N ILE A 178 -48.36 3.28 -10.57
CA ILE A 178 -48.11 3.76 -11.95
C ILE A 178 -47.79 2.58 -12.90
N LEU A 179 -47.25 1.47 -12.39
CA LEU A 179 -46.92 0.31 -13.23
C LEU A 179 -48.11 -0.65 -13.46
N ILE A 180 -49.08 -0.68 -12.54
CA ILE A 180 -50.23 -1.62 -12.62
C ILE A 180 -51.28 -1.14 -13.66
N TYR A 181 -51.41 0.17 -13.90
CA TYR A 181 -52.34 0.67 -14.92
C TYR A 181 -51.83 0.53 -16.37
N SER A 182 -50.52 0.27 -16.58
CA SER A 182 -49.95 0.12 -17.92
C SER A 182 -49.93 -1.32 -18.45
N LEU A 183 -50.20 -2.31 -17.59
CA LEU A 183 -50.23 -3.75 -17.96
C LEU A 183 -51.64 -4.36 -17.99
N LYS A 184 -52.69 -3.59 -17.66
CA LYS A 184 -54.10 -4.01 -17.78
C LYS A 184 -54.82 -3.41 -19.00
N SER A 185 -54.10 -2.70 -19.86
CA SER A 185 -54.61 -2.05 -21.08
C SER A 185 -54.00 -2.60 -22.39
N LEU A 186 -53.37 -3.79 -22.33
CA LEU A 186 -52.97 -4.60 -23.48
C LEU A 186 -53.78 -5.89 -23.52
#